data_AF-A0A6L3IIA4-F1
#
_entry.id   AF-A0A6L3IIA4-F1
#
_cell.length_a   1.000
_cell.length_b   1.000
_cell.length_c   1.000
_cell.angle_alpha   90.00
_cell.angle_beta   90.00
_cell.angle_gamma   90.00
#
_symmetry.space_group_name_H-M   'P 1'
#
loop_
_entity.id
_entity.type
_entity.pdbx_description
1 polymer ?
#
loop_
_entity_poly.entity_id
_entity_poly.type
_entity_poly.pdbx_seq_one_letter_code
_entity_poly.pdbx_strand_id
1 'polypeptide(L)'
;MNQHIPLSNIINKLQRKELLLKLEYDYEKETFRQQTEAMGIGRKVKRGMCWYPISAGRSYYNSLNQLVVEVERQEDKDIEHVFEFGRPVCFFTQNASGQLHYFNFTATVNYVDEDRMVIVLPSADALLSIQATELQLGVQLYFDETSYRLMFEALGQVLKAKGNRLAELREIFHGNQKAETFSFGFTRFPWLNNTQEEAVNKVMHAKDVAIVHGPPGTGKTTTLVEAIYETLHRENQVMVCAQSNMAVDWISEKLVDRGVPVLRIGNPTRVNDKMLAFT
;
A
#
# COMPACT_ATOMS: atom_id res chain seq x y z
N MET A 1 35.98 19.47 3.77
CA MET A 1 35.39 20.02 5.01
C MET A 1 33.99 19.46 5.16
N ASN A 2 33.76 18.55 6.10
CA ASN A 2 32.41 18.07 6.39
C ASN A 2 31.67 19.18 7.13
N GLN A 3 30.77 19.88 6.44
CA GLN A 3 29.87 20.83 7.09
C GLN A 3 28.91 20.03 7.95
N HIS A 4 29.12 20.04 9.26
CA HIS A 4 28.18 19.47 10.22
C HIS A 4 26.85 20.22 10.09
N ILE A 5 25.85 19.61 9.46
CA ILE A 5 24.52 20.20 9.31
C ILE A 5 23.86 20.17 10.71
N PRO A 6 23.41 21.29 11.27
CA PRO A 6 22.70 21.28 12.56
C PRO A 6 21.45 20.39 12.53
N LEU A 7 21.12 19.74 13.65
CA LEU A 7 19.89 18.95 13.76
C LEU A 7 18.65 19.79 13.40
N SER A 8 18.63 21.07 13.76
CA SER A 8 17.57 22.01 13.37
C SER A 8 17.36 22.09 11.85
N ASN A 9 18.43 22.02 11.05
CA ASN A 9 18.33 22.02 9.60
C ASN A 9 17.73 20.71 9.05
N ILE A 10 18.00 19.56 9.70
CA ILE A 10 17.36 18.29 9.34
C ILE A 10 15.86 18.36 9.63
N ILE A 11 15.51 18.81 10.84
CA ILE A 11 14.12 18.97 11.26
C ILE A 11 13.37 19.91 10.32
N ASN A 12 13.95 21.07 9.96
CA ASN A 12 13.35 22.00 9.00
C ASN A 12 13.11 21.35 7.63
N LYS A 13 14.04 20.50 7.13
CA LYS A 13 13.86 19.76 5.88
C LYS A 13 12.71 18.75 5.97
N LEU A 14 12.59 18.04 7.09
CA LEU A 14 11.52 17.06 7.31
C LEU A 14 10.15 17.75 7.47
N GLN A 15 10.08 18.87 8.19
CA GLN A 15 8.87 19.71 8.27
C GLN A 15 8.46 20.25 6.89
N ARG A 16 9.42 20.63 6.05
CA ARG A 16 9.12 21.00 4.65
C ARG A 16 8.54 19.81 3.87
N LYS A 17 9.06 18.59 4.07
CA LYS A 17 8.46 17.38 3.45
C LYS A 17 7.04 17.12 3.95
N GLU A 18 6.76 17.34 5.23
CA GLU A 18 5.42 17.23 5.81
C GLU A 18 4.44 18.21 5.15
N LEU A 19 4.87 19.45 4.93
CA LEU A 19 4.07 20.45 4.22
C LEU A 19 3.81 20.05 2.77
N LEU A 20 4.82 19.53 2.06
CA LEU A 20 4.65 19.05 0.69
C LEU A 20 3.67 17.86 0.61
N LEU A 21 3.78 16.92 1.55
CA LEU A 21 2.84 15.79 1.66
C LEU A 21 1.41 16.28 1.93
N LYS A 22 1.26 17.33 2.75
CA LYS A 22 -0.04 17.97 3.02
C LYS A 22 -0.62 18.64 1.79
N LEU A 23 0.19 19.34 1.00
CA LEU A 23 -0.24 19.93 -0.26
C LEU A 23 -0.72 18.87 -1.25
N GLU A 24 0.00 17.76 -1.38
CA GLU A 24 -0.41 16.64 -2.24
C GLU A 24 -1.73 16.02 -1.77
N TYR A 25 -1.85 15.75 -0.47
CA TYR A 25 -3.07 15.22 0.14
C TYR A 25 -4.28 16.13 -0.11
N ASP A 26 -4.13 17.43 0.15
CA ASP A 26 -5.23 18.40 -0.02
C ASP A 26 -5.61 18.53 -1.51
N TYR A 27 -4.63 18.49 -2.41
CA TYR A 27 -4.86 18.51 -3.86
C TYR A 27 -5.60 17.25 -4.35
N GLU A 28 -5.17 16.06 -3.94
CA GLU A 28 -5.79 14.80 -4.36
C GLU A 28 -7.20 14.67 -3.78
N LYS A 29 -7.39 15.09 -2.52
CA LYS A 29 -8.70 15.13 -1.86
C LYS A 29 -9.67 16.06 -2.58
N GLU A 30 -9.23 17.27 -2.92
CA GLU A 30 -10.08 18.25 -3.62
C GLU A 30 -10.35 17.82 -5.06
N THR A 31 -9.36 17.23 -5.75
CA THR A 31 -9.55 16.66 -7.09
C THR A 31 -10.56 15.53 -7.07
N PHE A 32 -10.46 14.63 -6.08
CA PHE A 32 -11.42 13.56 -5.88
C PHE A 32 -12.81 14.13 -5.62
N ARG A 33 -12.93 15.13 -4.74
CA ARG A 33 -14.19 15.81 -4.43
C ARG A 33 -14.84 16.43 -5.65
N GLN A 34 -14.08 17.11 -6.51
CA GLN A 34 -14.61 17.68 -7.75
C GLN A 34 -15.07 16.61 -8.74
N GLN A 35 -14.39 15.46 -8.78
CA GLN A 35 -14.73 14.34 -9.65
C GLN A 35 -15.91 13.51 -9.14
N THR A 36 -16.07 13.39 -7.82
CA THR A 36 -17.03 12.45 -7.22
C THR A 36 -18.12 13.12 -6.40
N GLU A 37 -17.96 14.28 -5.79
CA GLU A 37 -19.02 14.94 -5.01
C GLU A 37 -19.76 16.01 -5.82
N ALA A 38 -19.05 16.75 -6.68
CA ALA A 38 -19.68 17.80 -7.50
C ALA A 38 -20.43 17.27 -8.73
N MET A 39 -20.26 15.98 -9.06
CA MET A 39 -20.93 15.34 -10.20
C MET A 39 -22.19 14.59 -9.74
N GLY A 40 -23.30 14.75 -10.46
CA GLY A 40 -24.52 13.97 -10.19
C GLY A 40 -24.32 12.47 -10.40
N ILE A 41 -25.12 11.63 -9.71
CA ILE A 41 -25.01 10.16 -9.70
C ILE A 41 -24.87 9.59 -11.12
N GLY A 42 -25.75 9.95 -12.04
CA GLY A 42 -25.72 9.42 -13.41
C GLY A 42 -24.41 9.69 -14.16
N ARG A 43 -23.70 10.79 -13.85
CA ARG A 43 -22.38 11.05 -14.43
C ARG A 43 -21.29 10.19 -13.78
N LYS A 44 -21.42 9.89 -12.48
CA LYS A 44 -20.51 8.97 -11.78
C LYS A 44 -20.67 7.54 -12.30
N VAL A 45 -21.92 7.11 -12.53
CA VAL A 45 -22.24 5.79 -13.10
C VAL A 45 -21.64 5.67 -14.50
N LYS A 46 -21.86 6.65 -15.39
CA LYS A 46 -21.25 6.69 -16.74
C LYS A 46 -19.72 6.69 -16.77
N ARG A 47 -19.07 7.06 -15.66
CA ARG A 47 -17.61 7.03 -15.50
C ARG A 47 -17.12 5.77 -14.77
N GLY A 48 -18.02 4.87 -14.43
CA GLY A 48 -17.67 3.63 -13.75
C GLY A 48 -17.29 3.78 -12.27
N MET A 49 -17.52 4.95 -11.66
CA MET A 49 -17.08 5.27 -10.30
C MET A 49 -18.15 4.99 -9.24
N CYS A 50 -19.36 4.65 -9.67
CA CYS A 50 -20.54 4.49 -8.85
C CYS A 50 -21.44 3.40 -9.44
N TRP A 51 -22.01 2.56 -8.58
CA TRP A 51 -23.13 1.69 -8.93
C TRP A 51 -24.38 2.19 -8.21
N TYR A 52 -25.45 2.40 -8.97
CA TYR A 52 -26.74 2.85 -8.45
C TYR A 52 -27.87 2.57 -9.48
N PRO A 53 -29.01 2.00 -9.07
CA PRO A 53 -29.25 1.39 -7.77
C PRO A 53 -28.52 0.03 -7.63
N ILE A 54 -28.19 -0.34 -6.39
CA ILE A 54 -27.67 -1.67 -6.05
C ILE A 54 -28.64 -2.39 -5.12
N SER A 55 -28.61 -3.72 -5.15
CA SER A 55 -29.25 -4.56 -4.14
C SER A 55 -28.19 -5.14 -3.20
N ALA A 56 -28.40 -5.03 -1.90
CA ALA A 56 -27.61 -5.77 -0.91
C ALA A 56 -28.14 -7.20 -0.76
N GLY A 57 -27.28 -8.19 -0.99
CA GLY A 57 -27.57 -9.60 -0.84
C GLY A 57 -27.13 -10.16 0.50
N ARG A 58 -26.55 -11.36 0.48
CA ARG A 58 -26.06 -12.05 1.69
C ARG A 58 -24.84 -11.37 2.29
N SER A 59 -24.71 -11.50 3.61
CA SER A 59 -23.49 -11.16 4.36
C SER A 59 -22.92 -12.40 5.05
N TYR A 60 -21.60 -12.43 5.21
CA TYR A 60 -20.87 -13.55 5.83
C TYR A 60 -19.48 -13.09 6.27
N TYR A 61 -18.78 -13.95 7.01
CA TYR A 61 -17.36 -13.76 7.27
C TYR A 61 -16.54 -14.49 6.20
N ASN A 62 -15.61 -13.79 5.54
CA ASN A 62 -14.74 -14.39 4.53
C ASN A 62 -13.63 -15.26 5.17
N SER A 63 -12.75 -15.83 4.35
CA SER A 63 -11.60 -16.64 4.82
C SER A 63 -10.61 -15.89 5.70
N LEU A 64 -10.63 -14.56 5.66
CA LEU A 64 -9.82 -13.67 6.51
C LEU A 64 -10.55 -13.23 7.78
N ASN A 65 -11.69 -13.88 8.09
CA ASN A 65 -12.56 -13.54 9.21
C ASN A 65 -13.02 -12.07 9.20
N GLN A 66 -13.22 -11.50 8.00
CA GLN A 66 -13.74 -10.15 7.81
C GLN A 66 -15.22 -10.22 7.44
N LEU A 67 -16.04 -9.36 8.05
CA LEU A 67 -17.45 -9.24 7.69
C LEU A 67 -17.58 -8.62 6.30
N VAL A 68 -18.25 -9.32 5.39
CA VAL A 68 -18.50 -8.85 4.02
C VAL A 68 -19.99 -8.82 3.71
N VAL A 69 -20.36 -7.96 2.76
CA VAL A 69 -21.68 -7.92 2.13
C VAL A 69 -21.53 -8.05 0.62
N GLU A 70 -22.40 -8.85 0.01
CA GLU A 70 -22.53 -8.91 -1.44
C GLU A 70 -23.49 -7.86 -1.93
N VAL A 71 -23.12 -7.14 -2.99
CA VAL A 71 -23.99 -6.20 -3.67
C VAL A 71 -24.01 -6.52 -5.17
N GLU A 72 -25.15 -6.27 -5.80
CA GLU A 72 -25.32 -6.43 -7.24
C GLU A 72 -25.91 -5.14 -7.82
N ARG A 73 -25.36 -4.66 -8.94
CA ARG A 73 -25.93 -3.52 -9.66
C ARG A 73 -27.19 -3.94 -10.41
N GLN A 74 -28.23 -3.11 -10.33
CA GLN A 74 -29.54 -3.41 -10.92
C GLN A 74 -29.73 -2.78 -12.31
N GLU A 75 -29.01 -1.70 -12.59
CA GLU A 75 -29.09 -0.94 -13.85
C GLU A 75 -27.67 -0.70 -14.42
N ASP A 76 -27.61 -0.17 -15.64
CA ASP A 76 -26.36 0.24 -16.31
C ASP A 76 -25.29 -0.88 -16.37
N LYS A 77 -25.74 -2.13 -16.58
CA LYS A 77 -24.90 -3.34 -16.63
C LYS A 77 -23.91 -3.35 -17.80
N ASP A 78 -24.16 -2.56 -18.83
CA ASP A 78 -23.28 -2.38 -19.98
C ASP A 78 -22.13 -1.40 -19.75
N ILE A 79 -22.16 -0.63 -18.64
CA ILE A 79 -21.13 0.38 -18.35
C ILE A 79 -19.94 -0.27 -17.63
N GLU A 80 -18.74 -0.08 -18.16
CA GLU A 80 -17.51 -0.49 -17.51
C GLU A 80 -17.26 0.31 -16.22
N HIS A 81 -16.78 -0.37 -15.18
CA HIS A 81 -16.48 0.24 -13.90
C HIS A 81 -14.98 0.27 -13.60
N VAL A 82 -14.58 1.18 -12.72
CA VAL A 82 -13.19 1.34 -12.26
C VAL A 82 -12.97 0.85 -10.83
N PHE A 83 -13.94 0.13 -10.26
CA PHE A 83 -13.76 -0.57 -9.00
C PHE A 83 -12.67 -1.63 -9.14
N GLU A 84 -11.81 -1.69 -8.14
CA GLU A 84 -10.72 -2.65 -8.06
C GLU A 84 -10.63 -3.17 -6.64
N PHE A 85 -10.11 -4.38 -6.51
CA PHE A 85 -9.76 -4.96 -5.22
C PHE A 85 -8.98 -3.96 -4.34
N GLY A 86 -9.42 -3.82 -3.09
CA GLY A 86 -8.76 -3.00 -2.07
C GLY A 86 -9.11 -1.51 -2.12
N ARG A 87 -9.86 -1.04 -3.13
CA ARG A 87 -10.27 0.37 -3.16
C ARG A 87 -11.31 0.66 -2.08
N PRO A 88 -11.19 1.81 -1.39
CA PRO A 88 -12.20 2.22 -0.45
C PRO A 88 -13.47 2.69 -1.18
N VAL A 89 -14.60 2.39 -0.57
CA VAL A 89 -15.93 2.75 -1.06
C VAL A 89 -16.78 3.31 0.08
N CYS A 90 -17.77 4.12 -0.28
CA CYS A 90 -18.81 4.54 0.64
C CYS A 90 -20.18 4.16 0.08
N PHE A 91 -21.07 3.78 1.00
CA PHE A 91 -22.47 3.57 0.68
C PHE A 91 -23.21 4.90 0.77
N PHE A 92 -24.31 5.01 0.03
CA PHE A 92 -25.25 6.11 0.14
C PHE A 92 -26.67 5.66 -0.19
N THR A 93 -27.64 6.48 0.21
CA THR A 93 -29.04 6.35 -0.22
C THR A 93 -29.47 7.62 -0.95
N GLN A 94 -30.39 7.48 -1.91
CA GLN A 94 -31.05 8.63 -2.53
C GLN A 94 -32.53 8.66 -2.12
N ASN A 95 -33.01 9.84 -1.70
CA ASN A 95 -34.43 10.04 -1.43
C ASN A 95 -35.21 10.41 -2.71
N ALA A 96 -36.54 10.52 -2.61
CA ALA A 96 -37.40 10.87 -3.75
C ALA A 96 -37.11 12.25 -4.38
N SER A 97 -36.48 13.18 -3.64
CA SER A 97 -36.07 14.49 -4.16
C SER A 97 -34.69 14.48 -4.85
N GLY A 98 -34.04 13.31 -4.91
CA GLY A 98 -32.73 13.14 -5.52
C GLY A 98 -31.55 13.50 -4.59
N GLN A 99 -31.80 13.85 -3.33
CA GLN A 99 -30.78 14.18 -2.35
C GLN A 99 -30.07 12.93 -1.84
N LEU A 100 -28.74 13.01 -1.80
CA LEU A 100 -27.86 11.95 -1.32
C LEU A 100 -27.64 12.02 0.18
N HIS A 101 -27.70 10.86 0.84
CA HIS A 101 -27.27 10.68 2.22
C HIS A 101 -26.21 9.59 2.27
N TYR A 102 -24.99 9.96 2.66
CA TYR A 102 -23.87 9.02 2.79
C TYR A 102 -23.87 8.37 4.16
N PHE A 103 -23.53 7.08 4.22
CA PHE A 103 -23.33 6.41 5.51
C PHE A 103 -22.02 6.85 6.15
N ASN A 104 -22.00 6.92 7.49
CA ASN A 104 -20.84 7.38 8.24
C ASN A 104 -19.82 6.26 8.50
N PHE A 105 -19.43 5.54 7.44
CA PHE A 105 -18.37 4.55 7.47
C PHE A 105 -17.75 4.37 6.09
N THR A 106 -16.51 3.92 6.06
CA THR A 106 -15.80 3.52 4.85
C THR A 106 -15.71 2.00 4.80
N ALA A 107 -15.89 1.44 3.62
CA ALA A 107 -15.82 0.01 3.35
C ALA A 107 -14.76 -0.25 2.26
N THR A 108 -14.41 -1.50 2.01
CA THR A 108 -13.33 -1.85 1.08
C THR A 108 -13.77 -2.93 0.10
N VAL A 109 -13.49 -2.75 -1.19
CA VAL A 109 -13.78 -3.78 -2.21
C VAL A 109 -12.95 -5.03 -1.90
N ASN A 110 -13.62 -6.14 -1.58
CA ASN A 110 -13.00 -7.46 -1.43
C ASN A 110 -12.90 -8.21 -2.75
N TYR A 111 -13.85 -7.98 -3.64
CA TYR A 111 -13.92 -8.60 -4.95
C TYR A 111 -14.92 -7.81 -5.79
N VAL A 112 -14.70 -7.74 -7.09
CA VAL A 112 -15.65 -7.19 -8.05
C VAL A 112 -15.54 -7.99 -9.35
N ASP A 113 -16.69 -8.42 -9.85
CA ASP A 113 -16.90 -8.92 -11.21
C ASP A 113 -17.84 -7.97 -11.96
N GLU A 114 -18.29 -8.36 -13.15
CA GLU A 114 -19.14 -7.54 -14.02
C GLU A 114 -20.29 -6.86 -13.25
N ASP A 115 -21.12 -7.63 -12.55
CA ASP A 115 -22.35 -7.11 -11.94
C ASP A 115 -22.35 -7.17 -10.40
N ARG A 116 -21.41 -7.90 -9.81
CA ARG A 116 -21.41 -8.24 -8.39
C ARG A 116 -20.13 -7.77 -7.73
N MET A 117 -20.29 -7.22 -6.54
CA MET A 117 -19.18 -6.77 -5.71
C MET A 117 -19.33 -7.34 -4.31
N VAL A 118 -18.23 -7.86 -3.76
CA VAL A 118 -18.12 -8.23 -2.35
C VAL A 118 -17.39 -7.11 -1.65
N ILE A 119 -17.96 -6.56 -0.59
CA ILE A 119 -17.42 -5.40 0.10
C ILE A 119 -17.19 -5.77 1.58
N VAL A 120 -15.97 -5.53 2.07
CA VAL A 120 -15.62 -5.63 3.50
C VAL A 120 -16.23 -4.46 4.26
N LEU A 121 -16.99 -4.77 5.29
CA LEU A 121 -17.60 -3.80 6.19
C LEU A 121 -16.78 -3.65 7.47
N PRO A 122 -16.71 -2.45 8.07
CA PRO A 122 -15.90 -2.22 9.26
C PRO A 122 -16.55 -2.77 10.54
N SER A 123 -17.86 -2.99 10.57
CA SER A 123 -18.59 -3.47 11.74
C SER A 123 -19.96 -4.07 11.38
N ALA A 124 -20.55 -4.79 12.35
CA ALA A 124 -21.93 -5.27 12.24
C ALA A 124 -22.95 -4.12 12.17
N ASP A 125 -22.69 -2.99 12.84
CA ASP A 125 -23.56 -1.80 12.78
C ASP A 125 -23.63 -1.20 11.36
N ALA A 126 -22.52 -1.26 10.61
CA ALA A 126 -22.50 -0.85 9.22
C ALA A 126 -23.42 -1.73 8.36
N LEU A 127 -23.41 -3.05 8.59
CA LEU A 127 -24.31 -3.99 7.90
C LEU A 127 -25.78 -3.70 8.24
N LEU A 128 -26.09 -3.52 9.52
CA LEU A 128 -27.45 -3.21 9.96
C LEU A 128 -27.97 -1.92 9.31
N SER A 129 -27.12 -0.90 9.20
CA SER A 129 -27.46 0.37 8.57
C SER A 129 -27.79 0.21 7.09
N ILE A 130 -27.05 -0.63 6.36
CA ILE A 130 -27.31 -0.96 4.95
C ILE A 130 -28.63 -1.73 4.81
N GLN A 131 -28.88 -2.71 5.68
CA GLN A 131 -30.05 -3.57 5.60
C GLN A 131 -31.35 -2.88 6.05
N ALA A 132 -31.25 -1.89 6.94
CA ALA A 132 -32.40 -1.17 7.47
C ALA A 132 -32.96 -0.09 6.52
N THR A 133 -32.29 0.20 5.40
CA THR A 133 -32.77 1.24 4.49
C THR A 133 -33.86 0.73 3.55
N GLU A 134 -34.95 1.48 3.45
CA GLU A 134 -36.00 1.27 2.45
C GLU A 134 -35.75 2.09 1.17
N LEU A 135 -34.72 2.95 1.17
CA LEU A 135 -34.37 3.80 0.04
C LEU A 135 -33.48 3.05 -0.97
N GLN A 136 -33.41 3.58 -2.19
CA GLN A 136 -32.48 3.06 -3.19
C GLN A 136 -31.03 3.24 -2.71
N LEU A 137 -30.33 2.12 -2.57
CA LEU A 137 -28.95 2.05 -2.12
C LEU A 137 -28.02 2.25 -3.32
N GLY A 138 -26.88 2.88 -3.07
CA GLY A 138 -25.77 2.96 -4.01
C GLY A 138 -24.43 2.79 -3.31
N VAL A 139 -23.41 2.52 -4.11
CA VAL A 139 -22.01 2.46 -3.68
C VAL A 139 -21.15 3.23 -4.66
N GLN A 140 -20.19 3.99 -4.15
CA GLN A 140 -19.22 4.71 -4.97
C GLN A 140 -17.82 4.59 -4.38
N LEU A 141 -16.81 4.84 -5.22
CA LEU A 141 -15.44 5.01 -4.75
C LEU A 141 -15.36 6.12 -3.70
N TYR A 142 -14.45 5.95 -2.76
CA TYR A 142 -14.10 6.93 -1.72
C TYR A 142 -12.61 7.30 -1.83
N PHE A 143 -12.23 8.43 -1.24
CA PHE A 143 -10.84 8.86 -1.23
C PHE A 143 -10.04 8.02 -0.21
N ASP A 144 -8.93 7.41 -0.63
CA ASP A 144 -8.08 6.63 0.27
C ASP A 144 -7.15 7.54 1.07
N GLU A 145 -7.55 7.88 2.30
CA GLU A 145 -6.71 8.64 3.22
C GLU A 145 -5.66 7.78 3.94
N THR A 146 -5.73 6.44 3.83
CA THR A 146 -4.92 5.51 4.63
C THR A 146 -3.43 5.68 4.33
N SER A 147 -3.07 5.74 3.05
CA SER A 147 -1.69 5.90 2.60
C SER A 147 -1.07 7.18 3.15
N TYR A 148 -1.79 8.30 3.06
CA TYR A 148 -1.35 9.58 3.61
C TYR A 148 -1.23 9.55 5.12
N ARG A 149 -2.20 8.98 5.83
CA ARG A 149 -2.15 8.85 7.29
C ARG A 149 -0.88 8.11 7.73
N LEU A 150 -0.57 6.98 7.11
CA LEU A 150 0.65 6.20 7.42
C LEU A 150 1.93 6.98 7.10
N MET A 151 1.95 7.74 5.99
CA MET A 151 3.10 8.60 5.66
C MET A 151 3.29 9.73 6.68
N PHE A 152 2.22 10.39 7.13
CA PHE A 152 2.28 11.40 8.18
C PHE A 152 2.74 10.82 9.51
N GLU A 153 2.21 9.66 9.90
CA GLU A 153 2.61 8.95 11.12
C GLU A 153 4.10 8.59 11.09
N ALA A 154 4.58 8.00 9.99
CA ALA A 154 5.98 7.63 9.81
C ALA A 154 6.91 8.86 9.87
N LEU A 155 6.55 9.94 9.19
CA LEU A 155 7.31 11.19 9.24
C LEU A 155 7.33 11.81 10.64
N GLY A 156 6.19 11.78 11.33
CA GLY A 156 6.05 12.21 12.72
C GLY A 156 6.94 11.41 13.67
N GLN A 157 7.07 10.08 13.47
CA GLN A 157 7.99 9.25 14.24
C GLN A 157 9.45 9.63 14.01
N VAL A 158 9.86 9.86 12.75
CA VAL A 158 11.23 10.30 12.41
C VAL A 158 11.54 11.67 13.02
N LEU A 159 10.60 12.61 12.99
CA LEU A 159 10.75 13.94 13.60
C LEU A 159 10.93 13.86 15.12
N LYS A 160 10.18 12.97 15.79
CA LYS A 160 10.21 12.81 17.26
C LYS A 160 11.36 11.93 17.75
N ALA A 161 12.03 11.17 16.86
CA ALA A 161 13.09 10.24 17.22
C ALA A 161 14.27 10.93 17.93
N LYS A 162 14.70 10.36 19.07
CA LYS A 162 15.82 10.83 19.89
C LYS A 162 16.52 9.64 20.56
N GLY A 163 17.84 9.63 20.54
CA GLY A 163 18.67 8.66 21.28
C GLY A 163 18.41 7.19 20.91
N ASN A 164 17.95 6.93 19.68
CA ASN A 164 17.65 5.59 19.21
C ASN A 164 18.10 5.41 17.75
N ARG A 165 18.01 4.17 17.26
CA ARG A 165 18.43 3.82 15.90
C ARG A 165 17.74 4.64 14.80
N LEU A 166 16.48 5.00 15.00
CA LEU A 166 15.74 5.83 14.04
C LEU A 166 16.31 7.25 13.94
N ALA A 167 16.75 7.83 15.07
CA ALA A 167 17.45 9.10 15.08
C ALA A 167 18.79 8.97 14.32
N GLU A 168 19.63 7.99 14.66
CA GLU A 168 20.91 7.76 13.98
C GLU A 168 20.74 7.66 12.46
N LEU A 169 19.80 6.85 11.99
CA LEU A 169 19.52 6.71 10.56
C LEU A 169 19.06 8.04 9.95
N ARG A 170 18.21 8.82 10.62
CA ARG A 170 17.83 10.18 10.18
C ARG A 170 19.06 11.06 9.99
N GLU A 171 20.00 11.05 10.94
CA GLU A 171 21.24 11.82 10.82
C GLU A 171 22.13 11.32 9.67
N ILE A 172 22.26 10.00 9.48
CA ILE A 172 23.02 9.40 8.38
C ILE A 172 22.43 9.80 7.03
N PHE A 173 21.13 9.62 6.82
CA PHE A 173 20.45 9.94 5.55
C PHE A 173 20.50 11.43 5.20
N HIS A 174 20.63 12.31 6.20
CA HIS A 174 20.75 13.74 5.98
C HIS A 174 22.21 14.26 5.95
N GLY A 175 23.19 13.37 6.07
CA GLY A 175 24.62 13.67 5.89
C GLY A 175 25.35 14.16 7.14
N ASN A 176 24.74 14.04 8.32
CA ASN A 176 25.35 14.44 9.60
C ASN A 176 26.33 13.42 10.14
N GLN A 177 26.08 12.15 9.84
CA GLN A 177 26.89 11.02 10.28
C GLN A 177 27.25 10.17 9.06
N LYS A 178 28.44 9.57 9.07
CA LYS A 178 28.84 8.64 8.02
C LYS A 178 28.24 7.27 8.33
N ALA A 179 27.70 6.63 7.30
CA ALA A 179 27.35 5.22 7.39
C ALA A 179 28.61 4.38 7.67
N GLU A 180 28.49 3.48 8.63
CA GLU A 180 29.49 2.52 9.03
C GLU A 180 29.39 1.24 8.18
N THR A 181 30.49 0.48 8.21
CA THR A 181 30.61 -0.79 7.53
C THR A 181 31.17 -1.83 8.47
N PHE A 182 30.68 -3.05 8.36
CA PHE A 182 31.30 -4.23 8.93
C PHE A 182 32.54 -4.62 8.12
N SER A 183 33.42 -5.41 8.73
CA SER A 183 34.60 -5.98 8.07
C SER A 183 34.42 -7.49 7.94
N PHE A 184 34.24 -7.97 6.72
CA PHE A 184 34.11 -9.39 6.40
C PHE A 184 35.10 -9.78 5.29
N GLY A 185 35.30 -11.08 5.13
CA GLY A 185 35.97 -11.61 3.94
C GLY A 185 35.09 -11.42 2.70
N PHE A 186 35.72 -11.20 1.55
CA PHE A 186 35.02 -11.16 0.28
C PHE A 186 34.44 -12.54 -0.05
N THR A 187 33.14 -12.61 -0.31
CA THR A 187 32.44 -13.86 -0.68
C THR A 187 32.28 -13.94 -2.19
N ARG A 188 32.60 -15.11 -2.75
CA ARG A 188 32.49 -15.38 -4.19
C ARG A 188 31.13 -15.97 -4.54
N PHE A 189 30.50 -15.47 -5.59
CA PHE A 189 29.24 -15.94 -6.14
C PHE A 189 29.41 -16.28 -7.63
N PRO A 190 29.87 -17.50 -7.98
CA PRO A 190 30.23 -17.86 -9.37
C PRO A 190 29.09 -17.74 -10.40
N TRP A 191 27.83 -17.71 -9.95
CA TRP A 191 26.65 -17.52 -10.80
C TRP A 191 26.26 -16.06 -11.01
N LEU A 192 26.93 -15.12 -10.34
CA LEU A 192 26.78 -13.68 -10.54
C LEU A 192 27.92 -13.14 -11.40
N ASN A 193 27.65 -12.06 -12.13
CA ASN A 193 28.73 -11.29 -12.74
C ASN A 193 29.46 -10.44 -11.68
N ASN A 194 30.64 -9.93 -12.03
CA ASN A 194 31.49 -9.17 -11.10
C ASN A 194 30.78 -7.97 -10.45
N THR A 195 29.96 -7.23 -11.20
CA THR A 195 29.30 -6.02 -10.66
C THR A 195 28.18 -6.38 -9.68
N GLN A 196 27.48 -7.49 -9.93
CA GLN A 196 26.48 -8.03 -9.01
C GLN A 196 27.14 -8.63 -7.76
N GLU A 197 28.24 -9.38 -7.91
CA GLU A 197 29.02 -9.93 -6.80
C GLU A 197 29.54 -8.82 -5.87
N GLU A 198 30.10 -7.74 -6.45
CA GLU A 198 30.51 -6.56 -5.70
C GLU A 198 29.34 -5.89 -4.98
N ALA A 199 28.16 -5.81 -5.61
CA ALA A 199 26.97 -5.22 -5.02
C ALA A 199 26.46 -6.04 -3.82
N VAL A 200 26.40 -7.37 -3.94
CA VAL A 200 26.04 -8.27 -2.82
C VAL A 200 27.03 -8.11 -1.67
N ASN A 201 28.34 -8.11 -1.96
CA ASN A 201 29.35 -7.89 -0.93
C ASN A 201 29.17 -6.51 -0.26
N LYS A 202 28.91 -5.44 -1.02
CA LYS A 202 28.65 -4.10 -0.43
C LYS A 202 27.43 -4.08 0.49
N VAL A 203 26.36 -4.79 0.13
CA VAL A 203 25.18 -4.93 1.01
C VAL A 203 25.57 -5.67 2.29
N MET A 204 26.26 -6.79 2.18
CA MET A 204 26.72 -7.57 3.34
C MET A 204 27.65 -6.80 4.27
N HIS A 205 28.46 -5.87 3.75
CA HIS A 205 29.36 -5.04 4.54
C HIS A 205 28.67 -3.80 5.13
N ALA A 206 27.47 -3.42 4.68
CA ALA A 206 26.82 -2.22 5.17
C ALA A 206 26.23 -2.45 6.58
N LYS A 207 26.66 -1.64 7.55
CA LYS A 207 26.07 -1.64 8.90
C LYS A 207 24.82 -0.78 8.98
N ASP A 208 24.81 0.34 8.23
CA ASP A 208 23.69 1.29 8.26
C ASP A 208 22.84 1.29 7.00
N VAL A 209 23.46 1.47 5.84
CA VAL A 209 22.73 1.59 4.57
C VAL A 209 23.62 1.23 3.39
N ALA A 210 23.05 0.49 2.43
CA ALA A 210 23.62 0.28 1.11
C ALA A 210 22.61 0.71 0.05
N ILE A 211 23.10 1.30 -1.05
CA ILE A 211 22.27 1.67 -2.21
C ILE A 211 22.76 0.88 -3.41
N VAL A 212 21.92 -0.03 -3.91
CA VAL A 212 22.19 -0.82 -5.11
C VAL A 212 21.50 -0.19 -6.31
N HIS A 213 22.29 0.51 -7.13
CA HIS A 213 21.84 1.02 -8.42
C HIS A 213 22.05 -0.04 -9.52
N GLY A 214 21.15 -0.07 -10.50
CA GLY A 214 21.11 -1.10 -11.53
C GLY A 214 20.11 -0.67 -12.61
N PRO A 215 20.58 -0.27 -13.79
CA PRO A 215 19.74 0.09 -14.94
C PRO A 215 18.78 -1.05 -15.37
N PRO A 216 17.79 -0.75 -16.23
CA PRO A 216 16.89 -1.77 -16.79
C PRO A 216 17.68 -2.95 -17.39
N GLY A 217 17.23 -4.18 -17.11
CA GLY A 217 17.85 -5.40 -17.64
C GLY A 217 19.14 -5.87 -16.95
N THR A 218 19.67 -5.15 -15.95
CA THR A 218 20.94 -5.52 -15.28
C THR A 218 20.84 -6.56 -14.16
N GLY A 219 19.68 -7.21 -14.03
CA GLY A 219 19.48 -8.27 -13.02
C GLY A 219 19.43 -7.76 -11.58
N LYS A 220 19.00 -6.52 -11.33
CA LYS A 220 18.86 -5.95 -9.97
C LYS A 220 18.11 -6.88 -9.02
N THR A 221 16.99 -7.44 -9.46
CA THR A 221 16.21 -8.36 -8.63
C THR A 221 17.04 -9.59 -8.25
N THR A 222 17.78 -10.18 -9.19
CA THR A 222 18.70 -11.30 -8.91
C THR A 222 19.73 -10.92 -7.85
N THR A 223 20.33 -9.74 -7.96
CA THR A 223 21.29 -9.22 -6.97
C THR A 223 20.65 -9.01 -5.60
N LEU A 224 19.44 -8.45 -5.53
CA LEU A 224 18.74 -8.21 -4.26
C LEU A 224 18.29 -9.51 -3.61
N VAL A 225 17.81 -10.49 -4.38
CA VAL A 225 17.43 -11.81 -3.88
C VAL A 225 18.65 -12.53 -3.31
N GLU A 226 19.82 -12.43 -3.98
CA GLU A 226 21.07 -12.96 -3.42
C GLU A 226 21.45 -12.25 -2.11
N ALA A 227 21.40 -10.92 -2.09
CA ALA A 227 21.74 -10.16 -0.90
C ALA A 227 20.80 -10.49 0.28
N ILE A 228 19.50 -10.68 0.04
CA ILE A 228 18.54 -11.11 1.06
C ILE A 228 18.89 -12.52 1.56
N TYR A 229 19.15 -13.46 0.65
CA TYR A 229 19.52 -14.82 0.98
C TYR A 229 20.76 -14.88 1.88
N GLU A 230 21.81 -14.15 1.51
CA GLU A 230 23.05 -14.05 2.30
C GLU A 230 22.85 -13.33 3.64
N THR A 231 21.98 -12.32 3.68
CA THR A 231 21.65 -11.61 4.93
C THR A 231 20.95 -12.54 5.92
N LEU A 232 20.06 -13.42 5.45
CA LEU A 232 19.34 -14.39 6.28
C LEU A 232 20.24 -15.47 6.89
N HIS A 233 21.46 -15.65 6.40
CA HIS A 233 22.45 -16.52 7.05
C HIS A 233 23.06 -15.89 8.32
N ARG A 234 22.83 -14.58 8.52
CA ARG A 234 23.43 -13.79 9.60
C ARG A 234 22.38 -13.17 10.51
N GLU A 235 21.25 -12.78 9.93
CA GLU A 235 20.12 -12.16 10.60
C GLU A 235 18.93 -13.11 10.61
N ASN A 236 18.21 -13.17 11.73
CA ASN A 236 17.07 -14.09 11.88
C ASN A 236 15.87 -13.74 10.97
N GLN A 237 15.77 -12.48 10.54
CA GLN A 237 14.63 -11.99 9.76
C GLN A 237 15.03 -10.79 8.91
N VAL A 238 14.45 -10.71 7.71
CA VAL A 238 14.57 -9.57 6.81
C VAL A 238 13.18 -9.09 6.40
N MET A 239 12.91 -7.79 6.55
CA MET A 239 11.70 -7.17 6.04
C MET A 239 11.96 -6.62 4.64
N VAL A 240 11.19 -7.08 3.65
CA VAL A 240 11.29 -6.64 2.26
C VAL A 240 10.07 -5.80 1.91
N CYS A 241 10.31 -4.56 1.47
CA CYS A 241 9.27 -3.63 1.04
C CYS A 241 9.50 -3.19 -0.42
N ALA A 242 8.42 -2.99 -1.17
CA ALA A 242 8.45 -2.38 -2.50
C ALA A 242 7.22 -1.50 -2.71
N GLN A 243 7.26 -0.61 -3.71
CA GLN A 243 6.18 0.35 -3.98
C GLN A 243 4.93 -0.31 -4.60
N SER A 244 5.09 -1.42 -5.34
CA SER A 244 3.97 -2.12 -5.98
C SER A 244 3.84 -3.55 -5.48
N ASN A 245 2.61 -4.06 -5.40
CA ASN A 245 2.35 -5.45 -5.01
C ASN A 245 3.08 -6.44 -5.93
N MET A 246 3.00 -6.22 -7.25
CA MET A 246 3.69 -7.05 -8.24
C MET A 246 5.20 -7.15 -7.99
N ALA A 247 5.87 -6.07 -7.55
CA ALA A 247 7.29 -6.13 -7.22
C ALA A 247 7.57 -6.95 -5.95
N VAL A 248 6.72 -6.85 -4.93
CA VAL A 248 6.81 -7.69 -3.72
C VAL A 248 6.59 -9.16 -4.08
N ASP A 249 5.58 -9.45 -4.88
CA ASP A 249 5.22 -10.83 -5.25
C ASP A 249 6.32 -11.46 -6.11
N TRP A 250 6.91 -10.69 -7.03
CA TRP A 250 8.05 -11.14 -7.84
C TRP A 250 9.29 -11.46 -7.01
N ILE A 251 9.64 -10.62 -6.02
CA ILE A 251 10.75 -10.92 -5.12
C ILE A 251 10.44 -12.14 -4.25
N SER A 252 9.19 -12.25 -3.78
CA SER A 252 8.73 -13.35 -2.95
C SER A 252 8.83 -14.69 -3.68
N GLU A 253 8.37 -14.76 -4.94
CA GLU A 253 8.50 -15.96 -5.78
C GLU A 253 9.96 -16.37 -5.94
N LYS A 254 10.87 -15.42 -6.19
CA LYS A 254 12.31 -15.71 -6.31
C LYS A 254 12.97 -16.21 -5.04
N LEU A 255 12.48 -15.78 -3.87
CA LEU A 255 12.94 -16.27 -2.58
C LEU A 255 12.40 -17.68 -2.28
N VAL A 256 11.13 -17.92 -2.56
CA VAL A 256 10.48 -19.25 -2.42
C VAL A 256 11.13 -20.27 -3.35
N ASP A 257 11.43 -19.92 -4.60
CA ASP A 257 12.16 -20.76 -5.55
C ASP A 257 13.54 -21.21 -5.00
N ARG A 258 14.12 -20.43 -4.07
CA ARG A 258 15.39 -20.73 -3.39
C ARG A 258 15.21 -21.43 -2.04
N GLY A 259 13.99 -21.83 -1.69
CA GLY A 259 13.67 -22.50 -0.43
C GLY A 259 13.67 -21.58 0.79
N VAL A 260 13.61 -20.26 0.61
CA VAL A 260 13.50 -19.31 1.73
C VAL A 260 12.04 -19.26 2.20
N PRO A 261 11.76 -19.47 3.50
CA PRO A 261 10.43 -19.25 4.05
C PRO A 261 10.06 -17.76 3.97
N VAL A 262 8.96 -17.44 3.29
CA VAL A 262 8.46 -16.07 3.12
C VAL A 262 7.08 -15.95 3.76
N LEU A 263 6.86 -14.87 4.52
CA LEU A 263 5.53 -14.45 4.95
C LEU A 263 5.14 -13.19 4.19
N ARG A 264 4.13 -13.27 3.32
CA ARG A 264 3.66 -12.13 2.52
C ARG A 264 2.60 -11.34 3.28
N ILE A 265 2.98 -10.20 3.88
CA ILE A 265 2.02 -9.33 4.57
C ILE A 265 1.27 -8.47 3.54
N GLY A 266 -0.04 -8.68 3.40
CA GLY A 266 -0.90 -7.97 2.46
C GLY A 266 -2.22 -8.71 2.25
N ASN A 267 -3.09 -8.24 1.36
CA ASN A 267 -4.32 -8.97 1.10
C ASN A 267 -4.07 -10.12 0.08
N PRO A 268 -4.38 -11.38 0.42
CA PRO A 268 -4.12 -12.57 -0.41
C PRO A 268 -4.81 -12.57 -1.78
N THR A 269 -5.85 -11.76 -1.99
CA THR A 269 -6.54 -11.65 -3.30
C THR A 269 -5.69 -10.99 -4.40
N ARG A 270 -4.59 -10.32 -4.03
CA ARG A 270 -3.62 -9.72 -4.98
C ARG A 270 -2.38 -10.58 -5.19
N VAL A 271 -2.39 -11.80 -4.68
CA VAL A 271 -1.22 -12.66 -4.60
C VAL A 271 -1.29 -13.72 -5.70
N ASN A 272 -0.18 -13.92 -6.42
CA ASN A 272 -0.04 -14.96 -7.44
C ASN A 272 -0.37 -16.35 -6.85
N ASP A 273 -0.97 -17.27 -7.60
CA ASP A 273 -1.48 -18.56 -7.11
C ASP A 273 -0.45 -19.37 -6.31
N LYS A 274 0.84 -19.26 -6.68
CA LYS A 274 1.96 -19.90 -5.95
C LYS A 274 2.17 -19.35 -4.54
N MET A 275 1.81 -18.10 -4.30
CA MET A 275 2.07 -17.38 -3.06
C MET A 275 0.89 -17.45 -2.08
N LEU A 276 -0.28 -17.96 -2.50
CA LEU A 276 -1.45 -18.20 -1.63
C LEU A 276 -1.14 -19.16 -0.47
N ALA A 277 -0.18 -20.07 -0.64
CA ALA A 277 0.27 -20.98 0.43
C ALA A 277 1.17 -20.31 1.49
N PHE A 278 1.59 -19.06 1.25
CA PHE A 278 2.59 -18.32 2.03
C PHE A 278 2.11 -16.92 2.46
N THR A 279 0.81 -16.65 2.34
CA THR A 279 0.14 -15.42 2.79
C THR A 279 -0.56 -15.68 4.12
#